data_AF-T1BQL7-F1
#
_entry.id   AF-T1BQL7-F1
#
_cell.length_a   1.000
_cell.length_b   1.000
_cell.length_c   1.000
_cell.angle_alpha   90.00
_cell.angle_beta   90.00
_cell.angle_gamma   90.00
#
_symmetry.space_group_name_H-M   'P 1'
#
loop_
_entity.id
_entity.type
_entity.pdbx_description
1 polymer ?
#
loop_
_entity_poly.entity_id
_entity_poly.type
_entity_poly.pdbx_seq_one_letter_code
_entity_poly.pdbx_strand_id
1 'polypeptide(L)' 'MNWKGKPLVNYETVVKLIGSTETKNGLKVAVREDKNKYPTGAKFS' A
#
# COMPACT_ATOMS: atom_id res chain seq x y z
N MET A 1 -3.64 -4.18 15.46
CA MET A 1 -3.78 -2.73 15.18
C MET A 1 -2.37 -2.19 15.02
N ASN A 2 -1.93 -1.87 13.80
CA ASN A 2 -0.50 -1.68 13.48
C ASN A 2 -0.05 -0.21 13.45
N TRP A 3 -0.99 0.71 13.60
CA TRP A 3 -0.73 2.13 13.60
C TRP A 3 -0.26 2.61 14.98
N LYS A 4 0.97 3.14 15.06
CA LYS A 4 1.58 3.63 16.31
C LYS A 4 1.46 5.15 16.50
N GLY A 5 0.56 5.83 15.79
CA GLY A 5 0.42 7.30 15.87
C GLY A 5 1.46 8.11 15.08
N LYS A 6 2.26 7.47 14.22
CA LYS A 6 3.23 8.15 13.34
C LYS A 6 2.53 8.70 12.10
N PRO A 7 2.36 10.01 11.89
CA PRO A 7 1.53 10.54 10.80
C PRO A 7 1.91 10.02 9.39
N LEU A 8 0.92 9.82 8.51
CA LEU A 8 1.06 9.27 7.15
C LEU A 8 1.59 10.32 6.18
N VAL A 9 2.77 10.86 6.48
CA VAL A 9 3.32 12.02 5.75
C VAL A 9 4.02 11.65 4.44
N ASN A 10 4.40 10.38 4.26
CA ASN A 10 5.10 9.95 3.06
C ASN A 10 4.71 8.52 2.64
N TYR A 11 4.99 8.20 1.37
CA TYR A 11 4.72 6.89 0.77
C TYR A 11 5.39 5.75 1.53
N GLU A 12 6.63 5.94 2.00
CA GLU A 12 7.37 4.94 2.76
C GLU A 12 6.63 4.52 4.04
N THR A 13 6.10 5.49 4.79
CA THR A 13 5.36 5.25 6.04
C THR A 13 4.08 4.48 5.76
N VAL A 14 3.38 4.81 4.69
CA VAL A 14 2.16 4.11 4.25
C VAL A 14 2.49 2.67 3.83
N VAL A 15 3.50 2.48 2.97
CA VAL A 15 3.94 1.16 2.49
C VAL A 15 4.35 0.27 3.66
N LYS A 16 5.14 0.81 4.60
CA LYS A 16 5.58 0.09 5.81
C LYS A 16 4.41 -0.29 6.72
N LEU A 17 3.42 0.60 6.86
CA LEU A 17 2.24 0.32 7.66
C LEU A 17 1.43 -0.81 7.04
N ILE A 18 1.07 -0.71 5.76
CA ILE A 18 0.24 -1.71 5.08
C ILE A 18 0.98 -3.05 5.01
N GLY A 19 2.27 -3.05 4.68
CA GLY A 19 3.08 -4.28 4.60
C GLY A 19 3.27 -4.98 5.95
N SER A 20 3.03 -4.28 7.08
CA SER A 20 3.04 -4.90 8.41
C SER A 20 1.74 -5.63 8.77
N THR A 21 0.69 -5.52 7.94
CA THR A 21 -0.62 -6.12 8.21
C THR A 21 -0.70 -7.56 7.73
N GLU A 22 -1.49 -8.35 8.45
CA GLU A 22 -1.82 -9.73 8.11
C GLU A 22 -3.35 -9.88 8.04
N THR A 23 -3.83 -10.76 7.16
CA THR A 23 -5.27 -11.07 7.11
C THR A 23 -5.68 -11.85 8.36
N LYS A 24 -6.99 -11.91 8.65
CA LYS A 24 -7.52 -12.71 9.77
C LYS A 24 -7.09 -14.19 9.71
N ASN A 25 -6.76 -14.68 8.51
CA ASN A 25 -6.34 -16.05 8.25
C ASN A 25 -4.80 -16.19 8.16
N GLY A 26 -4.03 -15.15 8.52
CA GLY A 26 -2.57 -15.20 8.62
C GLY A 26 -1.79 -14.96 7.32
N LEU A 27 -2.43 -14.47 6.25
CA LEU A 27 -1.71 -14.12 5.02
C LEU A 27 -0.99 -12.77 5.20
N LYS A 28 0.28 -12.72 4.81
CA LYS A 28 1.08 -11.49 4.81
C LYS A 28 0.82 -10.64 3.59
N VAL A 29 0.76 -9.32 3.77
CA VAL A 29 0.54 -8.37 2.67
C VAL A 29 1.88 -7.92 2.09
N ALA A 30 2.10 -8.16 0.79
CA ALA A 30 3.24 -7.63 0.06
C ALA A 30 2.88 -6.26 -0.53
N VAL A 31 3.73 -5.25 -0.29
CA VAL A 31 3.48 -3.88 -0.74
C VAL A 31 4.77 -3.30 -1.31
N ARG A 32 4.63 -2.55 -2.41
CA ARG A 32 5.71 -1.76 -3.02
C ARG A 32 5.15 -0.44 -3.49
N GLU A 33 5.99 0.59 -3.49
CA GLU A 33 5.67 1.84 -4.16
C GLU A 33 5.65 1.58 -5.68
N ASP A 34 4.60 2.06 -6.34
CA ASP A 34 4.50 2.02 -7.78
C ASP A 34 4.65 3.44 -8.35
N LYS A 35 5.68 3.63 -9.18
CA LYS A 35 6.02 4.91 -9.82
C LYS A 35 5.61 4.95 -11.29
N ASN A 36 4.90 3.93 -11.75
CA ASN A 36 4.41 3.90 -13.12
C ASN A 36 3.40 5.03 -13.35
N LYS A 37 3.52 5.68 -14.51
CA LYS A 37 2.54 6.65 -14.98
C LYS A 37 1.48 5.88 -15.76
N TYR A 38 0.26 5.87 -15.24
CA TYR A 38 -0.87 5.21 -15.88
C TYR A 38 -1.63 6.22 -16.74
N PRO A 39 -1.76 5.99 -18.06
CA PRO A 39 -2.57 6.85 -18.92
C PRO A 39 -4.04 6.71 -18.53
N THR A 40 -4.73 7.84 -18.44
CA THR A 40 -6.18 7.87 -18.23
C THR A 40 -6.90 7.72 -19.57
N GLY A 41 -8.11 7.14 -19.55
CA GLY A 41 -8.96 7.07 -20.75
C GLY A 41 -8.65 5.95 -21.74
N ALA A 42 -7.95 4.89 -21.32
CA ALA A 42 -7.78 3.69 -22.13
C ALA A 42 -9.15 3.06 -22.44
N LYS A 43 -9.51 3.00 -23.74
CA LYS A 43 -10.66 2.21 -24.21
C LYS A 43 -10.18 0.81 -24.52
N PHE A 44 -10.75 -0.17 -23.84
CA PHE A 44 -10.60 -1.59 -24.18
C PHE A 44 -11.83 -1.98 -25.00
N SER A 45 -11.64 -2.44 -26.23
CA SER A 45 -12.70 -2.93 -27.13
C SER A 45 -12.69 -4.45 -27.19
#